data_AF-A0A841CLU9-F1
#
_entry.id   AF-A0A841CLU9-F1
#
_cell.length_a   1.000
_cell.length_b   1.000
_cell.length_c   1.000
_cell.angle_alpha   90.00
_cell.angle_beta   90.00
_cell.angle_gamma   90.00
#
_symmetry.space_group_name_H-M   'P 1'
#
loop_
_entity.id
_entity.type
_entity.pdbx_description
1 polymer ?
#
loop_
_entity_poly.entity_id
_entity_poly.type
_entity_poly.pdbx_seq_one_letter_code
_entity_poly.pdbx_strand_id
1 'polypeptide(L)'
;MRCDRPRAYRHQPSKHDEAGHSGENVPRDRGDRGAQCGGQTTWCRRHAGTGLVPEYTPTGTEPDEADLRSQADYWVAVNSRRWARALAVEAATGRAICDSDPLKLHYSWCLSMIGAAPRARWEHDYAATRTAFAAGLLGLADAVFVSIPPLEVLRQHKDADPTRRRRHFDLHARLGDSLRQWYTTVDRLDPGRGIWNLPPDGIPRRLPPARKNRTQVDLLDALVTSLPRLPT
;
A
#
# COMPACT_ATOMS: atom_id res chain seq x y z
N MET A 1 -1.18 41.80 54.18
CA MET A 1 -0.53 42.77 53.28
C MET A 1 -0.97 42.43 51.86
N ARG A 2 -1.82 43.27 51.26
CA ARG A 2 -1.49 44.31 50.27
C ARG A 2 -1.21 43.73 48.87
N CYS A 3 -2.08 44.10 47.94
CA CYS A 3 -1.86 44.03 46.51
C CYS A 3 -0.60 44.82 46.11
N ASP A 4 0.04 44.46 44.99
CA ASP A 4 0.44 45.43 43.96
C ASP A 4 0.80 44.76 42.62
N ARG A 5 0.10 45.18 41.56
CA ARG A 5 0.60 45.36 40.19
C ARG A 5 0.53 46.88 39.92
N PRO A 6 1.16 47.48 38.89
CA PRO A 6 1.93 46.89 37.77
C PRO A 6 3.28 47.60 37.52
N ARG A 7 4.00 47.23 36.45
CA ARG A 7 4.67 48.23 35.61
C ARG A 7 4.61 47.84 34.13
N ALA A 8 4.11 48.77 33.31
CA ALA A 8 4.17 48.69 31.86
C ALA A 8 5.49 49.31 31.36
N TYR A 9 5.89 48.95 30.14
CA TYR A 9 6.57 49.91 29.27
C TYR A 9 5.90 49.90 27.89
N ARG A 10 5.81 51.08 27.30
CA ARG A 10 4.96 51.41 26.15
C ARG A 10 5.82 52.22 25.18
N HIS A 11 5.98 51.79 23.94
CA HIS A 11 6.05 52.70 22.79
C HIS A 11 5.91 51.99 21.43
N GLN A 12 4.71 52.12 20.86
CA GLN A 12 4.45 52.35 19.42
C GLN A 12 4.40 53.89 19.19
N PRO A 13 3.92 54.47 18.06
CA PRO A 13 3.69 53.97 16.69
C PRO A 13 4.29 54.88 15.58
N SER A 14 4.18 54.46 14.31
CA SER A 14 3.85 55.32 13.11
C SER A 14 4.15 54.59 11.80
N LYS A 15 3.39 54.70 10.69
CA LYS A 15 2.06 55.26 10.39
C LYS A 15 1.47 54.51 9.17
N HIS A 16 0.13 54.39 9.12
CA HIS A 16 -0.82 54.64 7.99
C HIS A 16 -0.38 54.41 6.52
N ASP A 17 -1.20 54.03 5.52
CA ASP A 17 -2.62 53.59 5.35
C ASP A 17 -2.74 53.07 3.87
N GLU A 18 -3.84 52.56 3.26
CA GLU A 18 -5.26 52.33 3.60
C GLU A 18 -5.84 51.16 2.76
N ALA A 19 -7.15 50.87 2.87
CA ALA A 19 -8.01 50.05 1.97
C ALA A 19 -7.71 48.53 1.83
N GLY A 20 -8.66 47.63 1.53
CA GLY A 20 -10.12 47.78 1.41
C GLY A 20 -10.78 46.57 0.74
N HIS A 21 -11.50 45.74 1.51
CA HIS A 21 -12.48 44.70 1.12
C HIS A 21 -12.39 44.01 -0.27
N SER A 22 -12.02 42.74 -0.26
CA SER A 22 -12.85 41.61 -0.77
C SER A 22 -12.12 40.28 -0.47
N GLY A 23 -12.88 39.20 -0.27
CA GLY A 23 -12.31 37.94 0.24
C GLY A 23 -12.07 36.91 -0.85
N GLU A 24 -11.11 36.01 -0.62
CA GLU A 24 -11.26 34.61 -1.02
C GLU A 24 -10.44 33.66 -0.13
N ASN A 25 -10.77 32.38 -0.18
CA ASN A 25 -10.26 31.32 0.69
C ASN A 25 -8.93 30.72 0.19
N VAL A 26 -8.41 29.78 1.01
CA VAL A 26 -7.38 28.77 0.69
C VAL A 26 -5.91 29.19 0.86
N PRO A 27 -5.28 28.80 1.99
CA PRO A 27 -3.84 28.81 2.14
C PRO A 27 -3.18 27.52 1.64
N ARG A 28 -2.03 27.69 0.95
CA ARG A 28 -0.87 26.78 0.89
C ARG A 28 -1.02 25.52 0.04
N ASP A 29 -0.71 25.68 -1.24
CA ASP A 29 -0.02 24.62 -1.96
C ASP A 29 1.43 24.49 -1.43
N ARG A 30 1.72 23.33 -0.85
CA ARG A 30 3.08 22.76 -0.69
C ARG A 30 2.97 21.24 -0.87
N GLY A 31 2.43 20.82 -2.01
CA GLY A 31 2.43 19.41 -2.42
C GLY A 31 3.84 18.93 -2.74
N ASP A 32 4.54 18.33 -1.76
CA ASP A 32 5.89 17.79 -1.99
C ASP A 32 6.12 16.40 -1.34
N ARG A 33 6.65 15.48 -2.16
CA ARG A 33 7.26 14.15 -1.88
C ARG A 33 6.39 12.86 -1.79
N GLY A 34 6.44 12.11 -2.90
CA GLY A 34 6.44 10.63 -2.97
C GLY A 34 5.07 9.97 -3.29
N ALA A 35 4.99 8.78 -3.92
CA ALA A 35 6.02 7.86 -4.41
C ALA A 35 5.42 6.75 -5.33
N GLN A 36 6.28 6.02 -6.07
CA GLN A 36 5.99 4.75 -6.79
C GLN A 36 5.00 4.78 -7.98
N CYS A 37 5.33 5.52 -9.05
CA CYS A 37 4.75 5.48 -10.42
C CYS A 37 3.21 5.49 -10.66
N GLY A 38 2.36 5.35 -9.64
CA GLY A 38 0.90 5.22 -9.75
C GLY A 38 0.14 5.79 -8.54
N GLY A 39 0.81 6.60 -7.72
CA GLY A 39 0.20 7.43 -6.67
C GLY A 39 -0.29 6.70 -5.41
N GLN A 40 -0.11 5.38 -5.29
CA GLN A 40 -0.67 4.57 -4.20
C GLN A 40 -0.26 5.06 -2.80
N THR A 41 1.03 5.18 -2.51
CA THR A 41 1.53 5.72 -1.23
C THR A 41 1.02 7.14 -0.95
N THR A 42 0.94 7.99 -1.98
CA THR A 42 0.43 9.37 -1.89
C THR A 42 -1.04 9.38 -1.49
N TRP A 43 -1.84 8.55 -2.15
CA TRP A 43 -3.27 8.38 -1.91
C TRP A 43 -3.53 7.79 -0.52
N CYS A 44 -2.80 6.74 -0.12
CA CYS A 44 -2.90 6.17 1.21
C CYS A 44 -2.61 7.21 2.31
N ARG A 45 -1.54 8.01 2.17
CA ARG A 45 -1.24 9.10 3.12
C ARG A 45 -2.33 10.18 3.16
N ARG A 46 -2.94 10.51 2.02
CA ARG A 46 -4.00 11.53 1.92
C ARG A 46 -5.34 11.07 2.50
N HIS A 47 -5.70 9.78 2.35
CA HIS A 47 -7.06 9.30 2.60
C HIS A 47 -7.20 8.28 3.75
N ALA A 48 -6.13 7.67 4.24
CA ALA A 48 -6.20 6.68 5.33
C ALA A 48 -6.33 7.31 6.74
N GLY A 49 -5.89 8.56 6.91
CA GLY A 49 -5.84 9.23 8.22
C GLY A 49 -5.03 8.42 9.25
N THR A 50 -5.57 8.22 10.44
CA THR A 50 -4.98 7.38 11.50
C THR A 50 -5.07 5.87 11.22
N GLY A 51 -5.85 5.45 10.21
CA GLY A 51 -6.04 4.05 9.82
C GLY A 51 -4.94 3.46 8.93
N LEU A 52 -3.82 4.16 8.73
CA LEU A 52 -2.76 3.76 7.81
C LEU A 52 -1.84 2.67 8.40
N VAL A 53 -1.69 1.58 7.66
CA VAL A 53 -0.58 0.62 7.81
C VAL A 53 0.39 0.85 6.65
N PRO A 54 1.62 1.30 6.90
CA PRO A 54 2.57 1.60 5.83
C PRO A 54 3.03 0.34 5.08
N GLU A 55 3.63 0.56 3.91
CA GLU A 55 4.42 -0.48 3.25
C GLU A 55 5.65 -0.84 4.12
N TYR A 56 6.14 -2.07 3.97
CA TYR A 56 7.43 -2.47 4.52
C TYR A 56 8.57 -1.59 3.95
N THR A 57 9.39 -1.04 4.84
CA THR A 57 10.63 -0.35 4.47
C THR A 57 11.78 -1.35 4.59
N PRO A 58 12.61 -1.54 3.54
CA PRO A 58 13.77 -2.41 3.61
C PRO A 58 14.73 -2.07 4.75
N THR A 59 15.22 -3.10 5.43
CA THR A 59 16.17 -2.99 6.55
C THR A 59 17.62 -3.07 6.11
N GLY A 60 17.90 -3.62 4.91
CA GLY A 60 19.25 -3.95 4.46
C GLY A 60 19.80 -5.24 5.08
N THR A 61 18.94 -6.00 5.76
CA THR A 61 19.24 -7.28 6.43
C THR A 61 18.27 -8.39 6.00
N GLU A 62 17.60 -8.19 4.87
CA GLU A 62 16.83 -9.22 4.18
C GLU A 62 17.75 -10.38 3.77
N PRO A 63 17.25 -11.64 3.81
CA PRO A 63 18.00 -12.76 3.28
C PRO A 63 18.21 -12.61 1.76
N ASP A 64 19.36 -13.08 1.29
CA ASP A 64 19.66 -13.15 -0.13
C ASP A 64 18.81 -14.23 -0.85
N GLU A 65 19.06 -14.44 -2.14
CA GLU A 65 18.31 -15.42 -2.94
C GLU A 65 18.94 -16.83 -2.93
N ALA A 66 19.92 -17.12 -2.05
CA ALA A 66 20.60 -18.41 -2.00
C ALA A 66 19.77 -19.52 -1.29
N ASP A 67 18.97 -19.17 -0.28
CA ASP A 67 18.00 -20.07 0.36
C ASP A 67 16.57 -19.57 0.18
N LEU A 68 15.87 -20.17 -0.78
CA LEU A 68 14.47 -19.86 -1.10
C LEU A 68 13.50 -20.16 0.06
N ARG A 69 13.81 -21.12 0.95
CA ARG A 69 12.96 -21.41 2.12
C ARG A 69 13.11 -20.34 3.18
N SER A 70 14.35 -20.03 3.58
CA SER A 70 14.62 -18.96 4.55
C SER A 70 14.10 -17.60 4.06
N GLN A 71 14.18 -17.36 2.74
CA GLN A 71 13.59 -16.18 2.12
C GLN A 71 12.05 -16.16 2.23
N ALA A 72 11.37 -17.26 1.92
CA ALA A 72 9.92 -17.37 2.03
C ALA A 72 9.45 -17.18 3.48
N ASP A 73 10.08 -17.86 4.44
CA ASP A 73 9.76 -17.76 5.86
C ASP A 73 9.96 -16.31 6.38
N TYR A 74 11.01 -15.63 5.92
CA TYR A 74 11.25 -14.21 6.23
C TYR A 74 10.12 -13.30 5.71
N TRP A 75 9.79 -13.38 4.42
CA TRP A 75 8.78 -12.50 3.82
C TRP A 75 7.39 -12.77 4.37
N VAL A 76 7.03 -14.03 4.61
CA VAL A 76 5.77 -14.40 5.29
C VAL A 76 5.73 -13.87 6.71
N ALA A 77 6.86 -13.88 7.46
CA ALA A 77 6.92 -13.28 8.80
C ALA A 77 6.81 -11.74 8.78
N VAL A 78 7.34 -11.07 7.75
CA VAL A 78 7.16 -9.62 7.54
C VAL A 78 5.69 -9.30 7.23
N ASN A 79 5.09 -10.05 6.30
CA ASN A 79 3.70 -9.88 5.86
C ASN A 79 2.71 -10.16 7.00
N SER A 80 2.94 -11.22 7.79
CA SER A 80 2.13 -11.56 8.97
C SER A 80 2.18 -10.46 10.04
N ARG A 81 3.33 -9.81 10.26
CA ARG A 81 3.42 -8.63 11.15
C ARG A 81 2.64 -7.43 10.62
N ARG A 82 2.66 -7.18 9.31
CA ARG A 82 1.83 -6.13 8.68
C ARG A 82 0.34 -6.45 8.79
N TRP A 83 -0.06 -7.70 8.61
CA TRP A 83 -1.43 -8.18 8.81
C TRP A 83 -1.90 -8.02 10.25
N ALA A 84 -1.12 -8.47 11.24
CA ALA A 84 -1.43 -8.27 12.65
C ALA A 84 -1.56 -6.77 13.01
N ARG A 85 -0.72 -5.91 12.42
CA ARG A 85 -0.85 -4.45 12.57
C ARG A 85 -2.14 -3.92 11.93
N ALA A 86 -2.55 -4.44 10.78
CA ALA A 86 -3.82 -4.10 10.15
C ALA A 86 -5.02 -4.49 11.01
N LEU A 87 -5.05 -5.71 11.56
CA LEU A 87 -6.10 -6.13 12.49
C LEU A 87 -6.17 -5.24 13.75
N ALA A 88 -5.01 -4.88 14.32
CA ALA A 88 -4.95 -3.99 15.48
C ALA A 88 -5.44 -2.55 15.17
N VAL A 89 -5.16 -2.03 13.97
CA VAL A 89 -5.69 -0.74 13.51
C VAL A 89 -7.18 -0.84 13.24
N GLU A 90 -7.64 -1.87 12.54
CA GLU A 90 -9.06 -2.15 12.27
C GLU A 90 -9.88 -2.21 13.56
N ALA A 91 -9.39 -2.92 14.59
CA ALA A 91 -10.05 -2.99 15.89
C ALA A 91 -10.15 -1.63 16.61
N ALA A 92 -9.19 -0.73 16.40
CA ALA A 92 -9.15 0.57 17.06
C ALA A 92 -9.94 1.69 16.34
N THR A 93 -10.10 1.59 15.02
CA THR A 93 -10.69 2.66 14.17
C THR A 93 -11.92 2.22 13.37
N GLY A 94 -12.27 0.93 13.43
CA GLY A 94 -13.24 0.28 12.55
C GLY A 94 -12.71 -0.03 11.13
N ARG A 95 -11.47 0.37 10.79
CA ARG A 95 -10.89 0.11 9.45
C ARG A 95 -9.36 0.25 9.38
N ALA A 96 -8.70 -0.65 8.67
CA ALA A 96 -7.30 -0.48 8.25
C ALA A 96 -7.20 -0.18 6.74
N ILE A 97 -6.20 0.63 6.37
CA ILE A 97 -5.78 0.86 4.99
C ILE A 97 -4.31 0.50 4.91
N CYS A 98 -3.98 -0.52 4.12
CA CYS A 98 -2.60 -0.92 3.89
C CYS A 98 -2.05 -0.22 2.63
N ASP A 99 -0.92 0.47 2.77
CA ASP A 99 -0.11 0.92 1.63
C ASP A 99 0.65 -0.30 1.09
N SER A 100 0.27 -0.77 -0.10
CA SER A 100 0.47 -2.15 -0.62
C SER A 100 -0.29 -3.25 0.15
N ASP A 101 -0.74 -4.26 -0.60
CA ASP A 101 -1.37 -5.49 -0.10
C ASP A 101 -0.48 -6.18 0.98
N PRO A 102 -1.02 -6.49 2.18
CA PRO A 102 -0.27 -7.16 3.24
C PRO A 102 0.02 -8.64 2.94
N LEU A 103 -0.72 -9.30 2.05
CA LEU A 103 -0.44 -10.68 1.64
C LEU A 103 0.85 -10.74 0.81
N LYS A 104 0.97 -9.85 -0.19
CA LYS A 104 2.12 -9.64 -1.10
C LYS A 104 2.63 -10.87 -1.88
N LEU A 105 2.02 -12.05 -1.67
CA LEU A 105 2.28 -13.31 -2.38
C LEU A 105 2.19 -13.15 -3.92
N HIS A 106 1.37 -12.22 -4.40
CA HIS A 106 1.30 -11.85 -5.82
C HIS A 106 2.66 -11.50 -6.45
N TYR A 107 3.62 -11.00 -5.66
CA TYR A 107 4.90 -10.51 -6.15
C TYR A 107 5.77 -11.63 -6.74
N SER A 108 5.97 -12.74 -6.02
CA SER A 108 6.76 -13.86 -6.52
C SER A 108 6.05 -14.65 -7.61
N TRP A 109 4.72 -14.73 -7.57
CA TRP A 109 3.94 -15.24 -8.70
C TRP A 109 4.19 -14.41 -9.97
N CYS A 110 4.10 -13.08 -9.88
CA CYS A 110 4.36 -12.19 -11.02
C CYS A 110 5.80 -12.31 -11.53
N LEU A 111 6.80 -12.41 -10.64
CA LEU A 111 8.20 -12.63 -11.03
C LEU A 111 8.38 -13.95 -11.78
N SER A 112 7.76 -15.04 -11.32
CA SER A 112 7.81 -16.33 -12.01
C SER A 112 7.07 -16.30 -13.36
N MET A 113 5.91 -15.62 -13.45
CA MET A 113 5.16 -15.46 -14.70
C MET A 113 5.96 -14.76 -15.80
N ILE A 114 6.83 -13.80 -15.46
CA ILE A 114 7.68 -13.09 -16.43
C ILE A 114 9.09 -13.68 -16.59
N GLY A 115 9.35 -14.86 -16.01
CA GLY A 115 10.66 -15.52 -16.04
C GLY A 115 11.78 -14.77 -15.30
N ALA A 116 11.43 -13.87 -14.37
CA ALA A 116 12.39 -13.09 -13.58
C ALA A 116 12.79 -13.76 -12.24
N ALA A 117 12.10 -14.84 -11.85
CA ALA A 117 12.47 -15.69 -10.73
C ALA A 117 12.11 -17.16 -11.03
N PRO A 118 12.87 -18.14 -10.51
CA PRO A 118 12.55 -19.55 -10.71
C PRO A 118 11.22 -19.92 -10.04
N ARG A 119 10.46 -20.81 -10.66
CA ARG A 119 9.18 -21.33 -10.14
C ARG A 119 9.28 -21.88 -8.70
N ALA A 120 10.40 -22.46 -8.32
CA ALA A 120 10.64 -22.94 -6.96
C ALA A 120 10.48 -21.84 -5.89
N ARG A 121 10.82 -20.58 -6.20
CA ARG A 121 10.62 -19.43 -5.28
C ARG A 121 9.15 -19.24 -4.95
N TRP A 122 8.30 -19.23 -5.97
CA TRP A 122 6.85 -19.17 -5.82
C TRP A 122 6.32 -20.34 -4.97
N GLU A 123 6.80 -21.55 -5.20
CA GLU A 123 6.34 -22.75 -4.49
C GLU A 123 6.71 -22.71 -2.99
N HIS A 124 7.90 -22.18 -2.66
CA HIS A 124 8.30 -21.92 -1.26
C HIS A 124 7.44 -20.82 -0.62
N ASP A 125 7.27 -19.66 -1.28
CA ASP A 125 6.45 -18.55 -0.78
C ASP A 125 4.99 -18.97 -0.53
N TYR A 126 4.42 -19.74 -1.45
CA TYR A 126 3.05 -20.25 -1.33
C TYR A 126 2.93 -21.25 -0.18
N ALA A 127 3.87 -22.20 -0.03
CA ALA A 127 3.84 -23.17 1.07
C ALA A 127 3.96 -22.50 2.45
N ALA A 128 4.86 -21.52 2.60
CA ALA A 128 5.00 -20.72 3.82
C ALA A 128 3.73 -19.89 4.08
N THR A 129 3.18 -19.24 3.04
CA THR A 129 1.93 -18.46 3.15
C THR A 129 0.74 -19.32 3.56
N ARG A 130 0.60 -20.52 2.98
CA ARG A 130 -0.46 -21.48 3.33
C ARG A 130 -0.40 -21.91 4.80
N THR A 131 0.80 -22.05 5.34
CA THR A 131 1.04 -22.32 6.77
C THR A 131 0.60 -21.13 7.64
N ALA A 132 0.91 -19.90 7.24
CA ALA A 132 0.47 -18.70 7.94
C ALA A 132 -1.06 -18.49 7.91
N PHE A 133 -1.74 -18.87 6.82
CA PHE A 133 -3.21 -18.88 6.75
C PHE A 133 -3.80 -19.91 7.72
N ALA A 134 -3.29 -21.15 7.72
CA ALA A 134 -3.72 -22.19 8.64
C ALA A 134 -3.58 -21.78 10.13
N ALA A 135 -2.55 -21.01 10.45
CA ALA A 135 -2.33 -20.45 11.79
C ALA A 135 -3.09 -19.13 12.08
N GLY A 136 -3.86 -18.60 11.13
CA GLY A 136 -4.57 -17.31 11.26
C GLY A 136 -3.67 -16.07 11.27
N LEU A 137 -2.37 -16.23 11.00
CA LEU A 137 -1.35 -15.17 11.07
C LEU A 137 -1.31 -14.27 9.84
N LEU A 138 -1.89 -14.72 8.72
CA LEU A 138 -2.02 -13.98 7.47
C LEU A 138 -3.37 -14.26 6.83
N GLY A 139 -3.86 -13.33 6.01
CA GLY A 139 -5.15 -13.43 5.36
C GLY A 139 -5.28 -12.49 4.17
N LEU A 140 -6.40 -12.64 3.45
CA LEU A 140 -6.80 -11.76 2.34
C LEU A 140 -7.56 -10.54 2.87
N ALA A 141 -7.20 -9.35 2.38
CA ALA A 141 -7.91 -8.11 2.67
C ALA A 141 -9.37 -8.13 2.15
N ASP A 142 -10.26 -7.32 2.71
CA ASP A 142 -11.68 -7.27 2.29
C ASP A 142 -11.90 -6.55 0.96
N ALA A 143 -10.98 -5.70 0.54
CA ALA A 143 -10.96 -5.05 -0.76
C ALA A 143 -9.52 -4.60 -1.07
N VAL A 144 -9.15 -4.57 -2.34
CA VAL A 144 -7.87 -4.05 -2.82
C VAL A 144 -8.15 -2.97 -3.85
N PHE A 145 -7.55 -1.79 -3.68
CA PHE A 145 -7.57 -0.72 -4.67
C PHE A 145 -6.40 -0.91 -5.64
N VAL A 146 -6.72 -1.19 -6.90
CA VAL A 146 -5.76 -1.65 -7.90
C VAL A 146 -5.47 -0.52 -8.90
N SER A 147 -4.25 0.03 -8.84
CA SER A 147 -3.73 1.01 -9.79
C SER A 147 -2.58 0.37 -10.57
N ILE A 148 -2.79 0.13 -11.87
CA ILE A 148 -1.77 -0.42 -12.77
C ILE A 148 -1.75 0.47 -14.03
N PRO A 149 -1.00 1.59 -14.00
CA PRO A 149 -0.83 2.47 -15.16
C PRO A 149 -0.10 1.75 -16.31
N PRO A 150 -0.35 2.14 -17.58
CA PRO A 150 0.43 1.68 -18.73
C PRO A 150 1.92 2.00 -18.59
N LEU A 151 2.78 1.19 -19.24
CA LEU A 151 4.24 1.33 -19.21
C LEU A 151 4.72 2.73 -19.58
N GLU A 152 4.05 3.36 -20.54
CA GLU A 152 4.32 4.71 -21.05
C GLU A 152 4.12 5.76 -19.95
N VAL A 153 3.03 5.62 -19.17
CA VAL A 153 2.72 6.48 -18.02
C VAL A 153 3.71 6.21 -16.87
N LEU A 154 4.06 4.95 -16.61
CA LEU A 154 5.10 4.59 -15.63
C LEU A 154 6.45 5.24 -15.98
N ARG A 155 6.81 5.28 -17.27
CA ARG A 155 8.04 5.93 -17.79
C ARG A 155 7.98 7.44 -17.63
N GLN A 156 6.90 8.09 -18.07
CA GLN A 156 6.69 9.54 -17.85
C GLN A 156 6.82 9.91 -16.36
N HIS A 157 6.21 9.13 -15.46
CA HIS A 157 6.32 9.30 -14.00
C HIS A 157 7.70 8.97 -13.41
N LYS A 158 8.60 8.31 -14.15
CA LYS A 158 10.01 8.11 -13.80
C LYS A 158 10.83 9.33 -14.22
N ASP A 159 10.66 9.77 -15.46
CA ASP A 159 11.49 10.80 -16.08
C ASP A 159 11.16 12.20 -15.51
N ALA A 160 9.92 12.42 -15.07
CA ALA A 160 9.48 13.63 -14.36
C ALA A 160 9.95 13.73 -12.88
N ASP A 161 10.59 12.70 -12.32
CA ASP A 161 11.13 12.68 -10.94
C ASP A 161 12.61 12.25 -10.94
N PRO A 162 13.53 13.16 -11.37
CA PRO A 162 14.96 12.87 -11.41
C PRO A 162 15.58 12.72 -10.01
N THR A 163 14.87 13.12 -8.95
CA THR A 163 15.37 13.07 -7.56
C THR A 163 15.48 11.64 -7.02
N ARG A 164 14.79 10.68 -7.63
CA ARG A 164 14.54 9.35 -7.05
C ARG A 164 15.13 8.23 -7.91
N ARG A 165 16.22 7.62 -7.45
CA ARG A 165 16.85 6.45 -8.12
C ARG A 165 15.94 5.22 -8.05
N ARG A 166 15.38 4.78 -9.19
CA ARG A 166 14.48 3.62 -9.31
C ARG A 166 15.20 2.42 -9.94
N ARG A 167 16.12 1.81 -9.19
CA ARG A 167 17.05 0.75 -9.68
C ARG A 167 16.36 -0.48 -10.29
N HIS A 168 15.12 -0.78 -9.90
CA HIS A 168 14.35 -1.95 -10.36
C HIS A 168 13.14 -1.55 -11.24
N PHE A 169 13.13 -0.35 -11.83
CA PHE A 169 11.98 0.19 -12.57
C PHE A 169 11.48 -0.75 -13.68
N ASP A 170 12.37 -1.18 -14.58
CA ASP A 170 11.97 -1.99 -15.75
C ASP A 170 11.49 -3.39 -15.33
N LEU A 171 11.99 -3.93 -14.22
CA LEU A 171 11.48 -5.17 -13.63
C LEU A 171 10.05 -4.97 -13.12
N HIS A 172 9.80 -3.96 -12.28
CA HIS A 172 8.46 -3.72 -11.74
C HIS A 172 7.43 -3.36 -12.82
N ALA A 173 7.83 -2.60 -13.84
CA ALA A 173 6.95 -2.23 -14.93
C ALA A 173 6.51 -3.44 -15.77
N ARG A 174 7.36 -4.47 -15.92
CA ARG A 174 7.00 -5.76 -16.56
C ARG A 174 5.99 -6.60 -15.76
N LEU A 175 5.80 -6.34 -14.46
CA LEU A 175 4.84 -7.09 -13.64
C LEU A 175 3.38 -6.70 -13.90
N GLY A 176 3.10 -5.62 -14.63
CA GLY A 176 1.77 -5.02 -14.74
C GLY A 176 0.67 -5.98 -15.21
N ASP A 177 0.93 -6.79 -16.24
CA ASP A 177 -0.08 -7.71 -16.78
C ASP A 177 -0.34 -8.91 -15.86
N SER A 178 0.71 -9.47 -15.25
CA SER A 178 0.56 -10.50 -14.22
C SER A 178 -0.19 -9.94 -13.00
N LEU A 179 0.14 -8.75 -12.54
CA LEU A 179 -0.55 -8.11 -11.41
C LEU A 179 -2.04 -7.86 -11.74
N ARG A 180 -2.36 -7.54 -12.99
CA ARG A 180 -3.73 -7.43 -13.48
C ARG A 180 -4.46 -8.78 -13.47
N GLN A 181 -3.80 -9.85 -13.91
CA GLN A 181 -4.34 -11.22 -13.86
C GLN A 181 -4.63 -11.63 -12.42
N TRP A 182 -3.69 -11.41 -11.48
CA TRP A 182 -3.87 -11.73 -10.07
C TRP A 182 -5.12 -11.08 -9.48
N TYR A 183 -5.26 -9.75 -9.59
CA TYR A 183 -6.40 -9.07 -8.98
C TYR A 183 -7.72 -9.29 -9.74
N THR A 184 -7.68 -9.56 -11.05
CA THR A 184 -8.85 -10.06 -11.79
C THR A 184 -9.31 -11.42 -11.25
N THR A 185 -8.38 -12.31 -10.89
CA THR A 185 -8.72 -13.60 -10.29
C THR A 185 -9.27 -13.44 -8.87
N VAL A 186 -8.69 -12.57 -8.04
CA VAL A 186 -9.23 -12.23 -6.70
C VAL A 186 -10.67 -11.73 -6.79
N ASP A 187 -10.99 -10.88 -7.77
CA ASP A 187 -12.33 -10.33 -7.97
C ASP A 187 -13.32 -11.36 -8.56
N ARG A 188 -12.86 -12.30 -9.39
CA ARG A 188 -13.72 -13.38 -9.91
C ARG A 188 -14.18 -14.38 -8.84
N LEU A 189 -13.35 -14.61 -7.82
CA LEU A 189 -13.65 -15.55 -6.73
C LEU A 189 -14.64 -14.99 -5.70
N ASP A 190 -14.68 -13.67 -5.57
CA ASP A 190 -15.49 -12.94 -4.59
C ASP A 190 -15.69 -11.54 -5.20
N PRO A 191 -16.82 -11.30 -5.90
CA PRO A 191 -17.01 -10.08 -6.70
C PRO A 191 -17.04 -8.77 -5.91
N GLY A 192 -16.40 -7.73 -6.47
CA GLY A 192 -16.32 -6.40 -5.89
C GLY A 192 -15.14 -6.19 -4.93
N ARG A 193 -14.18 -7.12 -4.92
CA ARG A 193 -12.98 -7.11 -4.08
C ARG A 193 -11.79 -6.45 -4.77
N GLY A 194 -11.73 -6.51 -6.10
CA GLY A 194 -10.77 -5.80 -6.94
C GLY A 194 -11.33 -4.45 -7.38
N ILE A 195 -11.13 -3.40 -6.59
CA ILE A 195 -11.60 -2.05 -6.93
C ILE A 195 -10.56 -1.40 -7.85
N TRP A 196 -10.86 -1.32 -9.14
CA TRP A 196 -9.96 -0.72 -10.12
C TRP A 196 -9.92 0.81 -9.98
N ASN A 197 -8.71 1.36 -10.03
CA ASN A 197 -8.33 2.75 -9.78
C ASN A 197 -8.34 3.19 -8.30
N LEU A 198 -7.67 4.31 -8.03
CA LEU A 198 -7.69 5.01 -6.75
C LEU A 198 -8.72 6.15 -6.84
N PRO A 199 -9.86 6.12 -6.13
CA PRO A 199 -10.86 7.16 -6.26
C PRO A 199 -10.36 8.51 -5.71
N PRO A 200 -10.52 9.64 -6.43
CA PRO A 200 -9.91 10.92 -6.05
C PRO A 200 -10.47 11.49 -4.73
N ASP A 201 -11.73 11.17 -4.42
CA ASP A 201 -12.41 11.59 -3.19
C ASP A 201 -12.04 10.70 -1.97
N GLY A 202 -11.13 9.75 -2.17
CA GLY A 202 -10.69 8.79 -1.15
C GLY A 202 -11.53 7.52 -1.13
N ILE A 203 -11.78 6.99 0.06
CA ILE A 203 -12.30 5.64 0.20
C ILE A 203 -13.83 5.63 0.01
N PRO A 204 -14.40 4.83 -0.92
CA PRO A 204 -15.84 4.79 -1.15
C PRO A 204 -16.65 4.48 0.11
N ARG A 205 -17.81 5.13 0.25
CA ARG A 205 -18.76 4.90 1.36
C ARG A 205 -19.33 3.49 1.40
N ARG A 206 -19.41 2.82 0.23
CA ARG A 206 -19.83 1.43 0.10
C ARG A 206 -18.62 0.61 -0.33
N LEU A 207 -18.21 -0.30 0.54
CA LEU A 207 -17.24 -1.36 0.27
C LEU A 207 -17.97 -2.71 0.43
N PRO A 208 -17.46 -3.80 -0.16
CA PRO A 208 -18.00 -5.13 0.12
C PRO A 208 -17.88 -5.45 1.62
N PRO A 209 -18.81 -6.25 2.18
CA PRO A 209 -18.80 -6.59 3.60
C PRO A 209 -17.54 -7.37 3.98
N ALA A 210 -17.10 -7.24 5.23
CA ALA A 210 -15.92 -7.93 5.74
C ALA A 210 -15.97 -9.44 5.46
N ARG A 211 -14.87 -9.99 4.96
CA ARG A 211 -14.69 -11.43 4.73
C ARG A 211 -14.73 -12.14 6.08
N LYS A 212 -15.59 -13.16 6.20
CA LYS A 212 -15.61 -14.04 7.40
C LYS A 212 -14.52 -15.12 7.34
N ASN A 213 -13.96 -15.34 6.15
CA ASN A 213 -13.02 -16.40 5.81
C ASN A 213 -11.63 -15.84 5.41
N ARG A 214 -11.25 -14.64 5.88
CA ARG A 214 -9.98 -13.94 5.53
C ARG A 214 -8.74 -14.84 5.56
N THR A 215 -8.66 -15.72 6.55
CA THR A 215 -7.51 -16.60 6.83
C THR A 215 -7.73 -18.05 6.40
N GLN A 216 -8.87 -18.38 5.79
CA GLN A 216 -9.18 -19.78 5.45
C GLN A 216 -8.30 -20.27 4.30
N VAL A 217 -7.65 -21.42 4.52
CA VAL A 217 -6.72 -22.02 3.55
C VAL A 217 -7.41 -22.31 2.22
N ASP A 218 -8.65 -22.82 2.25
CA ASP A 218 -9.42 -23.13 1.03
C ASP A 218 -9.64 -21.91 0.13
N LEU A 219 -9.72 -20.69 0.69
CA LEU A 219 -9.85 -19.45 -0.08
C LEU A 219 -8.52 -19.09 -0.78
N LEU A 220 -7.39 -19.34 -0.12
CA LEU A 220 -6.05 -19.15 -0.70
C LEU A 220 -5.80 -20.20 -1.80
N ASP A 221 -6.12 -21.47 -1.53
CA ASP A 221 -5.92 -22.57 -2.46
C ASP A 221 -6.83 -22.41 -3.70
N ALA A 222 -8.07 -21.93 -3.52
CA ALA A 222 -8.96 -21.56 -4.63
C ALA A 222 -8.43 -20.39 -5.46
N LEU A 223 -7.81 -19.38 -4.82
CA LEU A 223 -7.12 -18.29 -5.52
C LEU A 223 -5.98 -18.83 -6.38
N VAL A 224 -5.07 -19.60 -5.80
CA VAL A 224 -3.90 -20.14 -6.50
C VAL A 224 -4.30 -21.10 -7.63
N THR A 225 -5.32 -21.92 -7.42
CA THR A 225 -5.85 -22.85 -8.44
C THR A 225 -6.49 -22.12 -9.63
N SER A 226 -7.02 -20.91 -9.41
CA SER A 226 -7.68 -20.10 -10.44
C SER A 226 -6.74 -19.17 -11.21
N LEU A 227 -5.45 -19.11 -10.84
CA LEU A 227 -4.45 -18.34 -11.56
C LEU A 227 -4.02 -19.04 -12.86
N PRO A 228 -3.58 -18.29 -13.88
CA PRO A 228 -2.82 -18.84 -14.99
C PRO A 228 -1.66 -19.71 -14.51
N ARG A 229 -1.40 -20.82 -15.21
CA ARG A 229 -0.24 -21.67 -14.91
C ARG A 229 1.04 -20.89 -15.16
N LEU A 230 2.00 -21.02 -14.24
CA LEU A 230 3.35 -20.51 -14.45
C LEU A 230 3.97 -21.13 -15.71
N PRO A 231 4.82 -20.38 -16.45
CA PRO A 231 5.60 -20.96 -17.54
C PRO A 231 6.50 -22.09 -17.03
N THR A 232 6.82 -23.02 -17.94
CA THR A 232 7.69 -24.17 -17.69
C THR A 232 9.16 -23.78 -17.71
#